data_AF-A0A485KMM7-F1
#
_entry.id   AF-A0A485KMM7-F1
#
_cell.length_a   1.000
_cell.length_b   1.000
_cell.length_c   1.000
_cell.angle_alpha   90.00
_cell.angle_beta   90.00
_cell.angle_gamma   90.00
#
_symmetry.space_group_name_H-M   'P 1'
#
loop_
_entity.id
_entity.type
_entity.pdbx_description
1 polymer ?
#
loop_
_entity_poly.entity_id
_entity_poly.type
_entity_poly.pdbx_seq_one_letter_code
_entity_poly.pdbx_strand_id
1 'polypeptide(L)'
;MPMAVKALGPRQPSMTTIALTLYFQRPVRLLGLIKHLFSALYYVAMCYLYFSITPADKRALQVYQPAAMCAIMGVFAVLHGFGLVRTCFVVRATRSRLWDRGWKALTRCVAPTTLLLVLHFVGVLCQSYQAYRGSEYLVDPIPLFAFAFVVALNCAVTPWFFLSRHKVVQTSVVPLLESVLGFFLTVVFQIYVFLAPSIFYSSSSTHQYDAKFNTRMALVARWVIASSPLDLVTKVAIQLASYSALRKLIDATHMSTRLYPTTSSPRHRHTSSLSSAAVARHFQFQFRQNRTRVLYAMGTSLYGIGLVSVSGVANWLRVDCPAVCAFAFAPWGTQTCQCCYIEINCVLQESTGLDIDSFLRPEQVGSRVFFIDVRRCALPQGIPLATLAPFQNLYGLFVTFSNMTQWRATNDNTVLPDSLTALRIRYSNLTAVPHLLASVPSNLIYLRLEGAPISTIPPTYVKAWATIPSISINEANLTDIPPGLLASTTLGWLELRGNHIRSLPPEWQPPVGFTADLSANALADGPWNAATQPSVVFDLSSNPISTVASTVDLNLVEGRTIVLDDTPFCAASSSLAKSACQAKCARLCPTKLIGDGNCDWSCYNAACQFDGGDCYSYGFE
;
A
#
# COMPACT_ATOMS: atom_id res chain seq x y z
N MET A 1 -40.85 48.28 -43.74
CA MET A 1 -39.96 48.58 -42.60
C MET A 1 -39.89 47.37 -41.67
N PRO A 2 -38.80 46.59 -41.67
CA PRO A 2 -38.53 45.62 -40.61
C PRO A 2 -37.60 46.24 -39.54
N MET A 3 -37.98 46.09 -38.27
CA MET A 3 -37.18 46.51 -37.11
C MET A 3 -35.90 45.68 -37.01
N ALA A 4 -34.76 46.36 -37.00
CA ALA A 4 -33.45 45.77 -36.77
C ALA A 4 -33.31 45.29 -35.31
N VAL A 5 -33.18 43.99 -35.12
CA VAL A 5 -32.72 43.39 -33.86
C VAL A 5 -31.26 43.78 -33.66
N LYS A 6 -30.99 44.70 -32.73
CA LYS A 6 -29.64 45.00 -32.25
C LYS A 6 -29.03 43.73 -31.63
N ALA A 7 -28.18 43.05 -32.39
CA ALA A 7 -27.29 42.03 -31.85
C ALA A 7 -26.34 42.70 -30.84
N LEU A 8 -26.65 42.57 -29.55
CA LEU A 8 -25.73 42.90 -28.47
C LEU A 8 -24.50 41.99 -28.61
N GLY A 9 -23.38 42.57 -29.08
CA GLY A 9 -22.08 41.91 -29.09
C GLY A 9 -21.67 41.42 -27.69
N PRO A 10 -20.68 40.51 -27.59
CA PRO A 10 -20.26 39.95 -26.31
C PRO A 10 -19.89 41.07 -25.33
N ARG A 11 -20.59 41.14 -24.19
CA ARG A 11 -20.32 42.10 -23.10
C ARG A 11 -18.83 42.10 -22.77
N GLN A 12 -18.17 43.25 -22.88
CA GLN A 12 -16.79 43.41 -22.45
C GLN A 12 -16.67 43.10 -20.94
N PRO A 13 -15.65 42.34 -20.51
CA PRO A 13 -15.43 42.07 -19.10
C PRO A 13 -15.17 43.39 -18.35
N SER A 14 -15.74 43.55 -17.15
CA SER A 14 -15.50 44.76 -16.35
C SER A 14 -14.01 44.89 -16.02
N MET A 15 -13.51 46.13 -15.89
CA MET A 15 -12.12 46.40 -15.47
C MET A 15 -11.74 45.67 -14.17
N THR A 16 -12.70 45.52 -13.24
CA THR A 16 -12.57 44.73 -12.02
C THR A 16 -12.38 43.24 -12.28
N THR A 17 -13.06 42.66 -13.27
CA THR A 17 -12.88 41.26 -13.67
C THR A 17 -11.49 41.03 -14.23
N ILE A 18 -10.99 41.96 -15.05
CA ILE A 18 -9.64 41.90 -15.63
C ILE A 18 -8.58 41.94 -14.52
N ALA A 19 -8.70 42.88 -13.59
CA ALA A 19 -7.72 43.09 -12.54
C ALA A 19 -7.68 41.92 -11.52
N LEU A 20 -8.84 41.34 -11.18
CA LEU A 20 -8.92 40.14 -10.35
C LEU A 20 -8.31 38.91 -11.05
N THR A 21 -8.51 38.79 -12.36
CA THR A 21 -7.98 37.68 -13.16
C THR A 21 -6.45 37.74 -13.24
N LEU A 22 -5.89 38.94 -13.45
CA LEU A 22 -4.44 39.17 -13.44
C LEU A 22 -3.81 38.89 -12.06
N TYR A 23 -4.52 39.24 -10.98
CA TYR A 23 -4.07 38.97 -9.61
C TYR A 23 -3.91 37.46 -9.33
N PHE A 24 -4.90 36.65 -9.72
CA PHE A 24 -4.87 35.20 -9.49
C PHE A 24 -4.06 34.40 -10.52
N GLN A 25 -3.66 35.00 -11.65
CA GLN A 25 -3.03 34.29 -12.76
C GLN A 25 -1.72 33.58 -12.39
N ARG A 26 -0.78 34.28 -11.74
CA ARG A 26 0.51 33.71 -11.31
C ARG A 26 0.37 32.60 -10.26
N PRO A 27 -0.34 32.80 -9.13
CA PRO A 27 -0.46 31.75 -8.12
C PRO A 27 -1.23 30.54 -8.62
N VAL A 28 -2.29 30.72 -9.43
CA VAL A 28 -3.03 29.60 -10.04
C VAL A 28 -2.15 28.82 -11.01
N ARG A 29 -1.31 29.50 -11.80
CA ARG A 29 -0.37 28.82 -12.70
C ARG A 29 0.66 27.99 -11.93
N LEU A 30 1.24 28.55 -10.86
CA LEU A 30 2.20 27.83 -10.02
C LEU A 30 1.55 26.60 -9.36
N LEU A 31 0.37 26.76 -8.77
CA LEU A 31 -0.42 25.66 -8.22
C LEU A 31 -0.69 24.58 -9.29
N GLY A 32 -1.06 25.00 -10.50
CA GLY A 32 -1.32 24.08 -11.61
C GLY A 32 -0.08 23.31 -12.05
N LEU A 33 1.09 23.95 -12.12
CA LEU A 33 2.36 23.27 -12.43
C LEU A 33 2.70 22.23 -11.36
N ILE A 34 2.69 22.61 -10.08
CA ILE A 34 3.00 21.72 -8.95
C ILE A 34 2.03 20.53 -8.96
N LYS A 35 0.72 20.81 -8.98
CA LYS A 35 -0.30 19.76 -8.94
C LYS A 35 -0.21 18.82 -10.15
N HIS A 36 -0.02 19.34 -11.36
CA HIS A 36 0.12 18.47 -12.54
C HIS A 36 1.37 17.59 -12.46
N LEU A 37 2.51 18.13 -12.04
CA LEU A 37 3.76 17.37 -11.90
C LEU A 37 3.63 16.23 -10.89
N PHE A 38 3.27 16.55 -9.64
CA PHE A 38 3.19 15.53 -8.58
C PHE A 38 2.11 14.48 -8.86
N SER A 39 0.96 14.89 -9.39
CA SER A 39 -0.09 13.93 -9.77
C SER A 39 0.36 13.01 -10.92
N ALA A 40 1.04 13.56 -11.94
CA ALA A 40 1.54 12.74 -13.05
C ALA A 40 2.54 11.68 -12.57
N LEU A 41 3.52 12.08 -11.74
CA LEU A 41 4.50 11.16 -11.15
C LEU A 41 3.81 10.09 -10.30
N TYR A 42 2.88 10.48 -9.43
CA TYR A 42 2.12 9.56 -8.61
C TYR A 42 1.33 8.55 -9.44
N TYR A 43 0.60 8.99 -10.47
CA TYR A 43 -0.20 8.08 -11.31
C TYR A 43 0.67 7.16 -12.17
N VAL A 44 1.86 7.61 -12.61
CA VAL A 44 2.85 6.73 -13.27
C VAL A 44 3.34 5.66 -12.30
N ALA A 45 3.69 6.04 -11.06
CA ALA A 45 4.12 5.09 -10.05
C ALA A 45 3.03 4.06 -9.72
N MET A 46 1.78 4.51 -9.51
CA MET A 46 0.65 3.60 -9.29
C MET A 46 0.37 2.71 -10.51
N CYS A 47 0.48 3.23 -11.73
CA CYS A 47 0.35 2.44 -12.96
C CYS A 47 1.40 1.32 -13.01
N TYR A 48 2.66 1.64 -12.69
CA TYR A 48 3.72 0.64 -12.58
C TYR A 48 3.42 -0.40 -11.50
N LEU A 49 2.96 0.01 -10.32
CA LEU A 49 2.58 -0.93 -9.25
C LEU A 49 1.47 -1.89 -9.69
N TYR A 50 0.40 -1.40 -10.34
CA TYR A 50 -0.66 -2.28 -10.86
C TYR A 50 -0.19 -3.20 -12.00
N PHE A 51 0.78 -2.77 -12.79
CA PHE A 51 1.35 -3.58 -13.86
C PHE A 51 2.26 -4.70 -13.31
N SER A 52 3.06 -4.39 -12.30
CA SER A 52 4.09 -5.28 -11.75
C SER A 52 3.60 -6.19 -10.62
N ILE A 53 2.35 -6.04 -10.17
CA ILE A 53 1.80 -6.82 -9.07
C ILE A 53 1.69 -8.31 -9.40
N THR A 54 2.28 -9.16 -8.57
CA THR A 54 2.31 -10.61 -8.78
C THR A 54 0.93 -11.25 -8.55
N PRO A 55 0.65 -12.46 -9.07
CA PRO A 55 -0.59 -13.18 -8.76
C PRO A 55 -0.76 -13.44 -7.25
N ALA A 56 0.34 -13.62 -6.51
CA ALA A 56 0.34 -13.76 -5.07
C ALA A 56 -0.14 -12.46 -4.41
N ASP A 57 0.52 -11.34 -4.72
CA ASP A 57 0.16 -10.03 -4.15
C ASP A 57 -1.28 -9.62 -4.47
N LYS A 58 -1.79 -9.97 -5.66
CA LYS A 58 -3.20 -9.75 -6.03
C LYS A 58 -4.16 -10.43 -5.05
N ARG A 59 -3.84 -11.66 -4.62
CA ARG A 59 -4.63 -12.40 -3.62
C ARG A 59 -4.43 -11.79 -2.22
N ALA A 60 -3.19 -11.55 -1.82
CA ALA A 60 -2.86 -10.96 -0.52
C ALA A 60 -3.54 -9.61 -0.27
N LEU A 61 -3.58 -8.76 -1.30
CA LEU A 61 -4.10 -7.39 -1.25
C LEU A 61 -5.56 -7.29 -1.70
N GLN A 62 -6.21 -8.42 -2.04
CA GLN A 62 -7.61 -8.48 -2.49
C GLN A 62 -7.91 -7.51 -3.64
N VAL A 63 -7.03 -7.51 -4.65
CA VAL A 63 -7.06 -6.52 -5.73
C VAL A 63 -8.21 -6.78 -6.70
N TYR A 64 -9.07 -5.77 -6.87
CA TYR A 64 -10.18 -5.80 -7.80
C TYR A 64 -9.79 -5.17 -9.14
N GLN A 65 -9.93 -5.95 -10.23
CA GLN A 65 -9.74 -5.50 -11.62
C GLN A 65 -8.42 -4.70 -11.86
N PRO A 66 -7.24 -5.30 -11.61
CA PRO A 66 -5.96 -4.59 -11.68
C PRO A 66 -5.66 -3.99 -13.07
N ALA A 67 -6.06 -4.66 -14.15
CA ALA A 67 -5.86 -4.17 -15.52
C ALA A 67 -6.66 -2.89 -15.80
N ALA A 68 -7.92 -2.84 -15.35
CA ALA A 68 -8.76 -1.65 -15.49
C ALA A 68 -8.18 -0.49 -14.68
N MET A 69 -7.72 -0.75 -13.44
CA MET A 69 -7.07 0.26 -12.63
C MET A 69 -5.76 0.76 -13.24
N CYS A 70 -4.92 -0.13 -13.76
CA CYS A 70 -3.71 0.24 -14.49
C CYS A 70 -4.03 1.20 -15.64
N ALA A 71 -5.04 0.88 -16.45
CA ALA A 71 -5.46 1.74 -17.56
C ALA A 71 -5.98 3.10 -17.08
N ILE A 72 -6.79 3.13 -16.03
CA ILE A 72 -7.32 4.36 -15.42
C ILE A 72 -6.19 5.25 -14.89
N MET A 73 -5.23 4.69 -14.15
CA MET A 73 -4.07 5.42 -13.65
C MET A 73 -3.21 5.96 -14.80
N GLY A 74 -2.99 5.15 -15.85
CA GLY A 74 -2.32 5.58 -17.08
C GLY A 74 -3.03 6.75 -17.77
N VAL A 75 -4.36 6.73 -17.86
CA VAL A 75 -5.15 7.85 -18.40
C VAL A 75 -4.97 9.11 -17.57
N PHE A 76 -5.03 9.02 -16.23
CA PHE A 76 -4.79 10.18 -15.37
C PHE A 76 -3.36 10.73 -15.49
N ALA A 77 -2.36 9.85 -15.60
CA ALA A 77 -0.97 10.26 -15.86
C ALA A 77 -0.86 11.07 -17.16
N VAL A 78 -1.45 10.60 -18.26
CA VAL A 78 -1.48 11.31 -19.55
C VAL A 78 -2.23 12.64 -19.45
N LEU A 79 -3.39 12.65 -18.78
CA LEU A 79 -4.20 13.86 -18.59
C LEU A 79 -3.47 14.95 -17.80
N HIS A 80 -2.70 14.56 -16.77
CA HIS A 80 -1.88 15.48 -15.98
C HIS A 80 -0.61 15.90 -16.73
N GLY A 81 0.04 15.01 -17.48
CA GLY A 81 1.17 15.36 -18.36
C GLY A 81 0.79 16.37 -19.44
N PHE A 82 -0.33 16.13 -20.14
CA PHE A 82 -0.91 17.10 -21.07
C PHE A 82 -1.31 18.41 -20.38
N GLY A 83 -1.76 18.33 -19.12
CA GLY A 83 -2.01 19.47 -18.25
C GLY A 83 -0.79 20.32 -17.98
N LEU A 84 0.32 19.68 -17.63
CA LEU A 84 1.60 20.31 -17.36
C LEU A 84 2.11 21.05 -18.59
N VAL A 85 2.20 20.34 -19.73
CA VAL A 85 2.62 20.90 -21.03
C VAL A 85 1.78 22.14 -21.38
N ARG A 86 0.45 22.03 -21.33
CA ARG A 86 -0.44 23.17 -21.64
C ARG A 86 -0.23 24.34 -20.70
N THR A 87 0.06 24.12 -19.41
CA THR A 87 0.31 25.15 -18.39
C THR A 87 1.71 25.80 -18.56
N CYS A 88 2.67 25.08 -19.12
CA CYS A 88 3.98 25.60 -19.51
C CYS A 88 3.91 26.47 -20.77
N PHE A 89 3.25 26.01 -21.84
CA PHE A 89 3.23 26.66 -23.17
C PHE A 89 2.15 27.75 -23.36
N VAL A 90 1.61 28.29 -22.27
CA VAL A 90 0.47 29.23 -22.20
C VAL A 90 0.59 30.52 -23.03
N VAL A 91 1.74 30.85 -23.63
CA VAL A 91 1.85 32.06 -24.45
C VAL A 91 1.05 31.96 -25.77
N ARG A 92 0.63 30.77 -26.26
CA ARG A 92 -0.02 30.64 -27.59
C ARG A 92 -1.22 29.69 -27.72
N ALA A 93 -1.68 29.00 -26.68
CA ALA A 93 -2.68 27.93 -26.85
C ALA A 93 -4.15 28.42 -26.90
N THR A 94 -4.87 28.02 -27.95
CA THR A 94 -6.33 28.16 -28.08
C THR A 94 -7.07 27.26 -27.08
N ARG A 95 -8.29 27.65 -26.64
CA ARG A 95 -9.15 26.84 -25.76
C ARG A 95 -9.34 25.43 -26.36
N SER A 96 -9.04 24.38 -25.58
CA SER A 96 -9.21 22.99 -26.04
C SER A 96 -10.68 22.70 -26.34
N ARG A 97 -11.01 22.29 -27.58
CA ARG A 97 -12.38 22.06 -28.03
C ARG A 97 -13.02 20.77 -27.48
N LEU A 98 -12.23 19.79 -27.06
CA LEU A 98 -12.70 18.46 -26.63
C LEU A 98 -13.37 18.50 -25.24
N TRP A 99 -12.66 19.01 -24.23
CA TRP A 99 -13.20 19.15 -22.87
C TRP A 99 -14.42 20.10 -22.82
N ASP A 100 -14.36 21.16 -23.63
CA ASP A 100 -15.44 22.13 -23.78
C ASP A 100 -16.73 21.52 -24.35
N ARG A 101 -16.64 20.50 -25.23
CA ARG A 101 -17.84 19.87 -25.86
C ARG A 101 -18.61 18.99 -24.88
N GLY A 102 -17.92 18.16 -24.08
CA GLY A 102 -18.56 17.30 -23.08
C GLY A 102 -19.24 18.10 -21.97
N TRP A 103 -18.56 19.13 -21.47
CA TRP A 103 -19.15 20.04 -20.48
C TRP A 103 -20.34 20.83 -21.02
N LYS A 104 -20.25 21.29 -22.28
CA LYS A 104 -21.37 21.98 -22.97
C LYS A 104 -22.58 21.10 -23.19
N ALA A 105 -22.47 19.77 -23.20
CA ALA A 105 -23.62 18.87 -23.27
C ALA A 105 -24.35 18.82 -21.91
N LEU A 106 -23.63 18.67 -20.80
CA LEU A 106 -24.21 18.68 -19.44
C LEU A 106 -24.83 20.03 -19.05
N THR A 107 -24.20 21.15 -19.43
CA THR A 107 -24.71 22.49 -19.11
C THR A 107 -25.91 22.91 -19.96
N ARG A 108 -26.32 22.13 -20.97
CA ARG A 108 -27.57 22.40 -21.72
C ARG A 108 -28.82 22.03 -20.92
N CYS A 109 -28.71 21.05 -20.03
CA CYS A 109 -29.85 20.51 -19.28
C CYS A 109 -29.92 21.04 -17.84
N VAL A 110 -28.81 21.50 -17.26
CA VAL A 110 -28.72 21.91 -15.84
C VAL A 110 -28.00 23.25 -15.70
N ALA A 111 -28.53 24.12 -14.82
CA ALA A 111 -27.89 25.39 -14.49
C ALA A 111 -26.45 25.17 -13.97
N PRO A 112 -25.44 25.94 -14.41
CA PRO A 112 -24.04 25.70 -14.08
C PRO A 112 -23.73 25.65 -12.57
N THR A 113 -24.44 26.44 -11.76
CA THR A 113 -24.30 26.44 -10.29
C THR A 113 -24.88 25.19 -9.65
N THR A 114 -26.05 24.72 -10.12
CA THR A 114 -26.64 23.46 -9.66
C THR A 114 -25.75 22.27 -10.00
N LEU A 115 -25.14 22.27 -11.19
CA LEU A 115 -24.18 21.24 -11.58
C LEU A 115 -22.95 21.22 -10.64
N LEU A 116 -22.40 22.38 -10.27
CA LEU A 116 -21.28 22.46 -9.32
C LEU A 116 -21.66 21.98 -7.92
N LEU A 117 -22.88 22.28 -7.46
CA LEU A 117 -23.41 21.77 -6.18
C LEU A 117 -23.52 20.24 -6.19
N VAL A 118 -24.08 19.66 -7.25
CA VAL A 118 -24.20 18.19 -7.40
C VAL A 118 -22.83 17.53 -7.41
N LEU A 119 -21.85 18.11 -8.12
CA LEU A 119 -20.50 17.55 -8.18
C LEU A 119 -19.76 17.63 -6.85
N HIS A 120 -19.91 18.75 -6.12
CA HIS A 120 -19.40 18.87 -4.75
C HIS A 120 -20.04 17.81 -3.85
N PHE A 121 -21.37 17.67 -3.92
CA PHE A 121 -22.10 16.68 -3.12
C PHE A 121 -21.60 15.25 -3.37
N VAL A 122 -21.51 14.84 -4.64
CA VAL A 122 -20.97 13.52 -5.02
C VAL A 122 -19.51 13.37 -4.58
N GLY A 123 -18.69 14.40 -4.72
CA GLY A 123 -17.29 14.41 -4.28
C GLY A 123 -17.17 14.18 -2.77
N VAL A 124 -17.94 14.91 -1.97
CA VAL A 124 -17.99 14.74 -0.51
C VAL A 124 -18.47 13.35 -0.11
N LEU A 125 -19.49 12.79 -0.77
CA LEU A 125 -19.94 11.42 -0.49
C LEU A 125 -18.84 10.39 -0.77
N CYS A 126 -18.16 10.50 -1.91
CA CYS A 126 -17.05 9.61 -2.25
C CYS A 126 -15.89 9.76 -1.25
N GLN A 127 -15.52 10.99 -0.90
CA GLN A 127 -14.47 11.27 0.09
C GLN A 127 -14.84 10.76 1.48
N SER A 128 -16.09 10.91 1.90
CA SER A 128 -16.60 10.41 3.18
C SER A 128 -16.57 8.88 3.23
N TYR A 129 -16.95 8.22 2.12
CA TYR A 129 -16.83 6.77 1.99
C TYR A 129 -15.38 6.31 2.11
N GLN A 130 -14.43 7.03 1.49
CA GLN A 130 -13.00 6.72 1.60
C GLN A 130 -12.45 6.97 3.02
N ALA A 131 -12.99 7.97 3.75
CA ALA A 131 -12.67 8.20 5.16
C ALA A 131 -13.19 7.08 6.07
N TYR A 132 -14.45 6.66 5.86
CA TYR A 132 -15.04 5.50 6.54
C TYR A 132 -14.22 4.24 6.26
N ARG A 133 -13.93 3.94 4.99
CA ARG A 133 -13.04 2.84 4.60
C ARG A 133 -11.67 2.97 5.25
N GLY A 134 -11.10 4.17 5.35
CA GLY A 134 -9.85 4.38 6.08
C GLY A 134 -9.91 3.81 7.49
N SER A 135 -10.99 4.10 8.23
CA SER A 135 -11.21 3.62 9.61
C SER A 135 -11.24 2.10 9.78
N GLU A 136 -11.50 1.38 8.69
CA GLU A 136 -11.62 -0.07 8.64
C GLU A 136 -10.29 -0.78 8.36
N TYR A 137 -9.28 -0.06 7.85
CA TYR A 137 -7.99 -0.63 7.42
C TYR A 137 -6.78 0.04 8.08
N LEU A 138 -6.78 1.36 8.27
CA LEU A 138 -5.63 2.05 8.85
C LEU A 138 -5.66 1.91 10.39
N VAL A 139 -4.48 1.79 10.98
CA VAL A 139 -4.31 1.66 12.45
C VAL A 139 -3.78 2.94 13.10
N ASP A 140 -3.19 3.85 12.31
CA ASP A 140 -2.61 5.08 12.81
C ASP A 140 -3.68 6.18 12.95
N PRO A 141 -3.91 6.71 14.17
CA PRO A 141 -5.03 7.64 14.41
C PRO A 141 -4.82 9.02 13.78
N ILE A 142 -3.57 9.48 13.67
CA ILE A 142 -3.26 10.82 13.14
C ILE A 142 -3.60 10.91 11.63
N PRO A 143 -3.09 10.04 10.74
CA PRO A 143 -3.47 10.08 9.33
C PRO A 143 -4.98 9.86 9.11
N LEU A 144 -5.59 8.94 9.87
CA LEU A 144 -7.03 8.66 9.81
C LEU A 144 -7.88 9.91 10.04
N PHE A 145 -7.62 10.58 11.16
CA PHE A 145 -8.36 11.79 11.50
C PHE A 145 -8.03 12.95 10.56
N ALA A 146 -6.77 13.09 10.14
CA ALA A 146 -6.38 14.14 9.20
C ALA A 146 -7.14 14.02 7.87
N PHE A 147 -7.35 12.80 7.37
CA PHE A 147 -8.16 12.57 6.17
C PHE A 147 -9.61 13.04 6.40
N ALA A 148 -10.25 12.56 7.47
CA ALA A 148 -11.62 12.95 7.83
C ALA A 148 -11.77 14.47 8.04
N PHE A 149 -10.79 15.09 8.70
CA PHE A 149 -10.75 16.53 8.94
C PHE A 149 -10.70 17.33 7.64
N VAL A 150 -9.90 16.92 6.66
CA VAL A 150 -9.83 17.59 5.35
C VAL A 150 -11.15 17.46 4.58
N VAL A 151 -11.83 16.30 4.67
CA VAL A 151 -13.18 16.13 4.10
C VAL A 151 -14.18 17.07 4.78
N ALA A 152 -14.16 17.16 6.11
CA ALA A 152 -15.03 18.06 6.86
C ALA A 152 -14.74 19.54 6.56
N LEU A 153 -13.47 19.91 6.36
CA LEU A 153 -13.09 21.24 5.92
C LEU A 153 -13.70 21.56 4.54
N ASN A 154 -13.69 20.60 3.61
CA ASN A 154 -14.35 20.77 2.32
C ASN A 154 -15.87 21.01 2.51
N CYS A 155 -16.50 20.22 3.38
CA CYS A 155 -17.92 20.35 3.71
C CYS A 155 -18.29 21.70 4.35
N ALA A 156 -17.41 22.23 5.19
CA ALA A 156 -17.66 23.42 5.99
C ALA A 156 -17.29 24.73 5.29
N VAL A 157 -16.36 24.71 4.33
CA VAL A 157 -15.81 25.94 3.71
C VAL A 157 -16.34 26.13 2.28
N THR A 158 -16.22 25.12 1.42
CA THR A 158 -16.50 25.25 -0.02
C THR A 158 -17.96 25.66 -0.32
N PRO A 159 -18.99 25.12 0.36
CA PRO A 159 -20.38 25.43 0.04
C PRO A 159 -20.79 26.89 0.25
N TRP A 160 -20.16 27.61 1.18
CA TRP A 160 -20.48 29.02 1.44
C TRP A 160 -20.11 29.93 0.26
N PHE A 161 -19.12 29.55 -0.54
CA PHE A 161 -18.75 30.32 -1.73
C PHE A 161 -19.79 30.25 -2.85
N PHE A 162 -20.74 29.29 -2.83
CA PHE A 162 -21.91 29.30 -3.72
C PHE A 162 -22.91 30.43 -3.43
N LEU A 163 -22.81 31.08 -2.25
CA LEU A 163 -23.62 32.24 -1.86
C LEU A 163 -23.02 33.57 -2.33
N SER A 164 -21.81 33.57 -2.90
CA SER A 164 -21.17 34.80 -3.38
C SER A 164 -22.00 35.45 -4.51
N ARG A 165 -22.13 36.77 -4.48
CA ARG A 165 -22.85 37.56 -5.49
C ARG A 165 -22.15 37.54 -6.86
N HIS A 166 -20.82 37.38 -6.87
CA HIS A 166 -20.01 37.44 -8.09
C HIS A 166 -19.78 36.05 -8.68
N LYS A 167 -20.22 35.86 -9.93
CA LYS A 167 -20.00 34.61 -10.69
C LYS A 167 -18.53 34.19 -10.74
N VAL A 168 -17.61 35.16 -10.79
CA VAL A 168 -16.15 34.92 -10.80
C VAL A 168 -15.69 34.20 -9.53
N VAL A 169 -16.20 34.58 -8.36
CA VAL A 169 -15.84 33.92 -7.09
C VAL A 169 -16.35 32.47 -7.11
N GLN A 170 -17.56 32.24 -7.58
CA GLN A 170 -18.13 30.88 -7.72
C GLN A 170 -17.34 30.02 -8.73
N THR A 171 -16.87 30.59 -9.84
CA THR A 171 -16.15 29.86 -10.89
C THR A 171 -14.65 29.73 -10.66
N SER A 172 -14.09 30.46 -9.69
CA SER A 172 -12.65 30.45 -9.41
C SER A 172 -12.33 29.92 -8.01
N VAL A 173 -13.01 30.38 -6.96
CA VAL A 173 -12.68 29.99 -5.58
C VAL A 173 -13.18 28.59 -5.24
N VAL A 174 -14.39 28.22 -5.67
CA VAL A 174 -14.90 26.85 -5.45
C VAL A 174 -14.00 25.80 -6.13
N PRO A 175 -13.66 25.92 -7.43
CA PRO A 175 -12.71 24.98 -8.04
C PRO A 175 -11.30 25.04 -7.44
N LEU A 176 -10.87 26.17 -6.88
CA LEU A 176 -9.60 26.25 -6.15
C LEU A 176 -9.63 25.38 -4.89
N LEU A 177 -10.64 25.54 -4.04
CA LEU A 177 -10.79 24.76 -2.81
C LEU A 177 -10.92 23.26 -3.10
N GLU A 178 -11.83 22.89 -4.01
CA GLU A 178 -12.00 21.51 -4.49
C GLU A 178 -10.70 20.93 -5.05
N SER A 179 -9.94 21.73 -5.79
CA SER A 179 -8.66 21.31 -6.36
C SER A 179 -7.59 21.08 -5.30
N VAL A 180 -7.48 21.96 -4.30
CA VAL A 180 -6.45 21.88 -3.26
C VAL A 180 -6.76 20.74 -2.28
N LEU A 181 -7.98 20.70 -1.75
CA LEU A 181 -8.40 19.67 -0.80
C LEU A 181 -8.44 18.29 -1.47
N GLY A 182 -8.97 18.22 -2.70
CA GLY A 182 -8.94 16.99 -3.49
C GLY A 182 -7.52 16.50 -3.80
N PHE A 183 -6.59 17.40 -4.12
CA PHE A 183 -5.17 17.02 -4.34
C PHE A 183 -4.51 16.47 -3.08
N PHE A 184 -4.79 17.05 -1.92
CA PHE A 184 -4.32 16.52 -0.65
C PHE A 184 -4.83 15.08 -0.46
N LEU A 185 -6.14 14.86 -0.56
CA LEU A 185 -6.76 13.57 -0.30
C LEU A 185 -6.36 12.46 -1.30
N THR A 186 -6.20 12.79 -2.59
CA THR A 186 -5.95 11.77 -3.62
C THR A 186 -4.48 11.52 -3.93
N VAL A 187 -3.59 12.49 -3.67
CA VAL A 187 -2.18 12.39 -4.05
C VAL A 187 -1.28 12.55 -2.85
N VAL A 188 -1.31 13.71 -2.18
CA VAL A 188 -0.34 14.01 -1.10
C VAL A 188 -0.48 13.01 0.06
N PHE A 189 -1.71 12.78 0.51
CA PHE A 189 -1.98 11.84 1.59
C PHE A 189 -1.50 10.43 1.24
N GLN A 190 -1.79 9.97 0.02
CA GLN A 190 -1.42 8.62 -0.42
C GLN A 190 0.09 8.46 -0.63
N ILE A 191 0.79 9.49 -1.09
CA ILE A 191 2.26 9.47 -1.15
C ILE A 191 2.82 9.30 0.27
N TYR A 192 2.30 10.06 1.24
CA TYR A 192 2.77 10.03 2.61
C TYR A 192 2.51 8.68 3.30
N VAL A 193 1.28 8.15 3.24
CA VAL A 193 0.93 6.93 3.97
C VAL A 193 1.34 5.63 3.27
N PHE A 194 1.51 5.65 1.94
CA PHE A 194 1.74 4.43 1.16
C PHE A 194 3.02 4.47 0.33
N LEU A 195 3.15 5.41 -0.60
CA LEU A 195 4.23 5.34 -1.60
C LEU A 195 5.62 5.54 -0.97
N ALA A 196 5.77 6.52 -0.07
CA ALA A 196 7.03 6.76 0.61
C ALA A 196 7.46 5.57 1.49
N PRO A 197 6.61 5.03 2.39
CA PRO A 197 6.91 3.78 3.11
C PRO A 197 7.22 2.58 2.20
N SER A 198 6.53 2.45 1.06
CA SER A 198 6.79 1.35 0.10
C SER A 198 8.18 1.43 -0.53
N ILE A 199 8.72 2.63 -0.72
CA ILE A 199 10.11 2.81 -1.20
C ILE A 199 11.09 2.35 -0.12
N PHE A 200 10.86 2.70 1.15
CA PHE A 200 11.68 2.24 2.27
C PHE A 200 11.66 0.70 2.42
N TYR A 201 10.48 0.08 2.25
CA TYR A 201 10.33 -1.37 2.20
C TYR A 201 11.23 -2.02 1.14
N SER A 202 11.27 -1.42 -0.06
CA SER A 202 12.09 -1.95 -1.16
C SER A 202 13.60 -1.75 -0.98
N SER A 203 14.02 -0.83 -0.09
CA SER A 203 15.43 -0.45 0.06
C SER A 203 16.18 -1.15 1.19
N SER A 204 15.50 -1.85 2.11
CA SER A 204 16.12 -2.49 3.28
C SER A 204 15.52 -3.85 3.58
N SER A 205 16.36 -4.87 3.78
CA SER A 205 15.93 -6.21 4.18
C SER A 205 15.27 -6.22 5.56
N THR A 206 15.75 -5.41 6.51
CA THR A 206 15.15 -5.30 7.86
C THR A 206 13.66 -4.94 7.80
N HIS A 207 13.25 -4.07 6.88
CA HIS A 207 11.83 -3.73 6.73
C HIS A 207 11.00 -4.83 6.06
N GLN A 208 11.63 -5.74 5.31
CA GLN A 208 10.94 -6.87 4.68
C GLN A 208 10.58 -7.97 5.70
N TYR A 209 11.31 -8.04 6.80
CA TYR A 209 11.17 -9.06 7.83
C TYR A 209 10.41 -8.56 9.09
N ASP A 210 10.25 -7.25 9.24
CA ASP A 210 9.39 -6.65 10.28
C ASP A 210 7.89 -6.93 10.02
N ALA A 211 7.35 -7.88 10.77
CA ALA A 211 5.94 -8.28 10.69
C ALA A 211 4.96 -7.14 11.02
N LYS A 212 5.33 -6.21 11.92
CA LYS A 212 4.50 -5.07 12.30
C LYS A 212 4.45 -4.05 11.18
N PHE A 213 5.59 -3.73 10.58
CA PHE A 213 5.68 -2.87 9.40
C PHE A 213 4.91 -3.47 8.22
N ASN A 214 5.12 -4.75 7.93
CA ASN A 214 4.42 -5.47 6.86
C ASN A 214 2.90 -5.48 7.05
N THR A 215 2.43 -5.65 8.29
CA THR A 215 1.01 -5.57 8.62
C THR A 215 0.44 -4.20 8.27
N ARG A 216 1.11 -3.11 8.70
CA ARG A 216 0.68 -1.74 8.35
C ARG A 216 0.66 -1.54 6.84
N MET A 217 1.69 -1.98 6.14
CA MET A 217 1.79 -1.83 4.68
C MET A 217 0.73 -2.62 3.93
N ALA A 218 0.45 -3.87 4.32
CA ALA A 218 -0.61 -4.68 3.71
C ALA A 218 -1.99 -4.03 3.88
N LEU A 219 -2.26 -3.47 5.06
CA LEU A 219 -3.52 -2.78 5.36
C LEU A 219 -3.67 -1.46 4.58
N VAL A 220 -2.63 -0.63 4.56
CA VAL A 220 -2.60 0.60 3.75
C VAL A 220 -2.77 0.26 2.27
N ALA A 221 -2.10 -0.78 1.77
CA ALA A 221 -2.22 -1.23 0.40
C ALA A 221 -3.66 -1.68 0.07
N ARG A 222 -4.32 -2.45 0.97
CA ARG A 222 -5.75 -2.83 0.82
C ARG A 222 -6.71 -1.63 0.84
N TRP A 223 -6.32 -0.52 1.48
CA TRP A 223 -7.08 0.72 1.43
C TRP A 223 -6.83 1.54 0.16
N VAL A 224 -5.57 1.67 -0.29
CA VAL A 224 -5.19 2.45 -1.49
C VAL A 224 -5.63 1.73 -2.77
N ILE A 225 -5.38 0.44 -2.87
CA ILE A 225 -5.70 -0.38 -4.04
C ILE A 225 -7.21 -0.62 -4.08
N ALA A 226 -7.81 -0.59 -5.27
CA ALA A 226 -9.23 -0.88 -5.39
C ALA A 226 -9.51 -2.35 -5.05
N SER A 227 -10.43 -2.58 -4.11
CA SER A 227 -10.84 -3.93 -3.67
C SER A 227 -12.30 -4.26 -3.98
N SER A 228 -13.07 -3.31 -4.51
CA SER A 228 -14.46 -3.53 -4.92
C SER A 228 -14.91 -2.54 -6.01
N PRO A 229 -16.05 -2.80 -6.68
CA PRO A 229 -16.62 -1.85 -7.66
C PRO A 229 -16.93 -0.47 -7.07
N LEU A 230 -17.49 -0.40 -5.86
CA LEU A 230 -17.82 0.87 -5.20
C LEU A 230 -16.55 1.66 -4.84
N ASP A 231 -15.54 0.95 -4.35
CA ASP A 231 -14.23 1.52 -4.03
C ASP A 231 -13.53 2.08 -5.29
N LEU A 232 -13.57 1.32 -6.38
CA LEU A 232 -13.10 1.78 -7.69
C LEU A 232 -13.80 3.07 -8.14
N VAL A 233 -15.14 3.08 -8.14
CA VAL A 233 -15.94 4.23 -8.60
C VAL A 233 -15.66 5.47 -7.76
N THR A 234 -15.62 5.34 -6.44
CA THR A 234 -15.37 6.47 -5.53
C THR A 234 -13.97 7.04 -5.72
N LYS A 235 -12.93 6.20 -5.86
CA LYS A 235 -11.56 6.65 -6.15
C LYS A 235 -11.48 7.41 -7.47
N VAL A 236 -12.05 6.86 -8.55
CA VAL A 236 -12.08 7.52 -9.87
C VAL A 236 -12.84 8.84 -9.82
N ALA A 237 -13.98 8.89 -9.15
CA ALA A 237 -14.80 10.09 -9.04
C ALA A 237 -14.04 11.25 -8.35
N ILE A 238 -13.33 10.97 -7.25
CA ILE A 238 -12.57 12.00 -6.53
C ILE A 238 -11.39 12.51 -7.37
N GLN A 239 -10.68 11.61 -8.06
CA GLN A 239 -9.58 11.97 -8.96
C GLN A 239 -10.07 12.83 -10.13
N LEU A 240 -11.17 12.44 -10.77
CA LEU A 240 -11.78 13.19 -11.85
C LEU A 240 -12.28 14.57 -11.37
N ALA A 241 -12.91 14.63 -10.20
CA ALA A 241 -13.36 15.89 -9.60
C ALA A 241 -12.17 16.83 -9.38
N SER A 242 -11.09 16.34 -8.76
CA SER A 242 -9.85 17.08 -8.50
C SER A 242 -9.17 17.58 -9.79
N TYR A 243 -9.12 16.76 -10.84
CA TYR A 243 -8.60 17.16 -12.16
C TYR A 243 -9.48 18.23 -12.81
N SER A 244 -10.81 18.02 -12.81
CA SER A 244 -11.77 18.93 -13.44
C SER A 244 -11.77 20.31 -12.78
N ALA A 245 -11.62 20.35 -11.46
CA ALA A 245 -11.54 21.57 -10.68
C ALA A 245 -10.28 22.39 -11.05
N LEU A 246 -9.13 21.72 -11.16
CA LEU A 246 -7.89 22.38 -11.59
C LEU A 246 -7.99 22.93 -13.02
N ARG A 247 -8.53 22.15 -13.96
CA ARG A 247 -8.69 22.60 -15.35
C ARG A 247 -9.58 23.82 -15.46
N LYS A 248 -10.73 23.81 -14.77
CA LYS A 248 -11.64 24.96 -14.71
C LYS A 248 -10.94 26.19 -14.12
N LEU A 249 -10.16 26.01 -13.06
CA LEU A 249 -9.42 27.09 -12.42
C LEU A 249 -8.40 27.71 -13.38
N ILE A 250 -7.60 26.89 -14.06
CA ILE A 250 -6.63 27.36 -15.06
C ILE A 250 -7.36 28.09 -16.20
N ASP A 251 -8.38 27.47 -16.79
CA ASP A 251 -9.19 28.06 -17.88
C ASP A 251 -9.91 29.36 -17.47
N ALA A 252 -10.31 29.51 -16.21
CA ALA A 252 -10.90 30.73 -15.67
C ALA A 252 -9.90 31.88 -15.55
N THR A 253 -8.62 31.58 -15.30
CA THR A 253 -7.54 32.59 -15.26
C THR A 253 -6.98 32.96 -16.64
N HIS A 254 -7.36 32.23 -17.69
CA HIS A 254 -6.97 32.53 -19.06
C HIS A 254 -7.85 33.63 -19.68
N MET A 255 -7.32 34.86 -19.75
CA MET A 255 -7.86 35.88 -20.66
C MET A 255 -7.33 35.68 -22.09
N SER A 256 -8.22 35.71 -23.08
CA SER A 256 -7.84 35.71 -24.49
C SER A 256 -6.99 36.94 -24.80
N THR A 257 -5.82 36.74 -25.43
CA THR A 257 -4.90 37.80 -25.86
C THR A 257 -5.56 38.81 -26.81
N ARG A 258 -6.73 38.49 -27.39
CA ARG A 258 -7.53 39.41 -28.24
C ARG A 258 -8.26 40.52 -27.47
N LEU A 259 -8.25 40.49 -26.13
CA LEU A 259 -8.84 41.53 -25.27
C LEU A 259 -7.79 42.47 -24.67
N TYR A 260 -6.50 42.29 -24.97
CA TYR A 260 -5.55 43.37 -24.77
C TYR A 260 -5.95 44.51 -25.72
N PRO A 261 -6.19 45.74 -25.24
CA PRO A 261 -6.40 46.86 -26.12
C PRO A 261 -5.12 47.06 -26.93
N THR A 262 -5.12 46.62 -28.18
CA THR A 262 -4.09 46.98 -29.17
C THR A 262 -4.38 48.39 -29.65
N THR A 263 -4.20 49.38 -28.77
CA THR A 263 -4.04 50.81 -29.09
C THR A 263 -3.91 51.60 -27.79
N SER A 264 -2.73 51.61 -27.18
CA SER A 264 -2.31 52.77 -26.38
C SER A 264 -0.79 52.82 -26.25
N SER A 265 -0.25 53.89 -26.83
CA SER A 265 1.05 54.54 -26.64
C SER A 265 1.83 54.20 -25.34
N PRO A 266 3.19 54.15 -25.37
CA PRO A 266 4.03 53.71 -24.25
C PRO A 266 4.19 54.76 -23.14
N ARG A 267 3.09 55.27 -22.58
CA ARG A 267 3.11 56.11 -21.36
C ARG A 267 1.92 55.74 -20.48
N HIS A 268 2.23 55.31 -19.25
CA HIS A 268 1.36 54.84 -18.16
C HIS A 268 1.28 53.33 -17.95
N ARG A 269 2.37 52.77 -17.40
CA ARG A 269 2.28 51.59 -16.53
C ARG A 269 1.59 52.01 -15.21
N HIS A 270 0.26 52.05 -15.20
CA HIS A 270 -0.46 51.95 -13.93
C HIS A 270 -0.44 50.49 -13.47
N THR A 271 0.61 50.12 -12.75
CA THR A 271 0.58 48.98 -11.82
C THR A 271 -0.36 49.34 -10.67
N SER A 272 -1.67 49.30 -10.92
CA SER A 272 -2.64 49.27 -9.82
C SER A 272 -2.60 47.86 -9.22
N SER A 273 -1.72 47.63 -8.25
CA SER A 273 -1.85 46.48 -7.39
C SER A 273 -3.21 46.62 -6.68
N LEU A 274 -4.15 45.72 -6.95
CA LEU A 274 -5.33 45.65 -6.09
C LEU A 274 -4.85 45.35 -4.68
N SER A 275 -5.13 46.26 -3.74
CA SER A 275 -4.91 45.97 -2.32
C SER A 275 -5.80 44.79 -1.92
N SER A 276 -5.32 43.97 -0.99
CA SER A 276 -6.08 42.86 -0.39
C SER A 276 -7.45 43.32 0.14
N ALA A 277 -7.54 44.57 0.64
CA ALA A 277 -8.79 45.21 1.06
C ALA A 277 -9.77 45.48 -0.10
N ALA A 278 -9.29 45.79 -1.31
CA ALA A 278 -10.13 45.94 -2.50
C ALA A 278 -10.67 44.58 -2.99
N VAL A 279 -9.90 43.50 -2.86
CA VAL A 279 -10.32 42.12 -3.19
C VAL A 279 -11.36 41.62 -2.19
N ALA A 280 -11.18 41.88 -0.88
CA ALA A 280 -12.11 41.48 0.18
C ALA A 280 -13.54 42.00 -0.03
N ARG A 281 -13.70 43.21 -0.59
CA ARG A 281 -15.02 43.81 -0.93
C ARG A 281 -15.84 42.99 -1.94
N HIS A 282 -15.23 42.05 -2.65
CA HIS A 282 -15.91 41.19 -3.64
C HIS A 282 -16.45 39.89 -3.05
N PHE A 283 -16.15 39.57 -1.80
CA PHE A 283 -16.73 38.44 -1.05
C PHE A 283 -18.03 38.86 -0.36
N GLN A 284 -18.99 39.40 -1.12
CA GLN A 284 -20.33 39.69 -0.62
C GLN A 284 -21.23 38.46 -0.79
N PHE A 285 -21.69 37.90 0.33
CA PHE A 285 -22.57 36.73 0.37
C PHE A 285 -24.05 37.14 0.44
N GLN A 286 -24.89 36.50 -0.37
CA GLN A 286 -26.33 36.76 -0.41
C GLN A 286 -27.12 35.66 0.30
N PHE A 287 -27.37 35.85 1.60
CA PHE A 287 -28.12 34.88 2.41
C PHE A 287 -29.64 34.92 2.15
N ARG A 288 -30.21 36.08 1.81
CA ARG A 288 -31.68 36.27 1.69
C ARG A 288 -32.30 35.76 0.38
N GLN A 289 -31.55 35.71 -0.73
CA GLN A 289 -32.11 35.46 -2.07
C GLN A 289 -32.06 34.00 -2.53
N ASN A 290 -31.27 33.12 -1.89
CA ASN A 290 -31.07 31.74 -2.35
C ASN A 290 -31.18 30.72 -1.20
N ARG A 291 -32.39 30.55 -0.65
CA ARG A 291 -32.68 29.65 0.49
C ARG A 291 -32.11 28.23 0.30
N THR A 292 -32.26 27.64 -0.89
CA THR A 292 -31.75 26.28 -1.19
C THR A 292 -30.23 26.15 -1.03
N ARG A 293 -29.47 27.20 -1.40
CA ARG A 293 -28.00 27.18 -1.28
C ARG A 293 -27.54 27.39 0.15
N VAL A 294 -28.28 28.20 0.92
CA VAL A 294 -28.03 28.38 2.35
C VAL A 294 -28.30 27.06 3.08
N LEU A 295 -29.44 26.42 2.81
CA LEU A 295 -29.77 25.11 3.37
C LEU A 295 -28.73 24.05 3.01
N TYR A 296 -28.28 24.01 1.76
CA TYR A 296 -27.20 23.12 1.35
C TYR A 296 -25.90 23.39 2.14
N ALA A 297 -25.44 24.65 2.20
CA ALA A 297 -24.20 25.00 2.89
C ALA A 297 -24.25 24.72 4.40
N MET A 298 -25.40 24.99 5.04
CA MET A 298 -25.63 24.63 6.44
C MET A 298 -25.64 23.11 6.63
N GLY A 299 -26.39 22.39 5.80
CA GLY A 299 -26.50 20.93 5.87
C GLY A 299 -25.15 20.23 5.69
N THR A 300 -24.36 20.64 4.70
CA THR A 300 -23.00 20.10 4.50
C THR A 300 -22.07 20.48 5.64
N SER A 301 -22.14 21.70 6.18
CA SER A 301 -21.30 22.09 7.32
C SER A 301 -21.62 21.24 8.56
N LEU A 302 -22.90 21.02 8.87
CA LEU A 302 -23.34 20.13 9.94
C LEU A 302 -22.88 18.69 9.71
N TYR A 303 -22.98 18.20 8.47
CA TYR A 303 -22.45 16.89 8.08
C TYR A 303 -20.93 16.78 8.31
N GLY A 304 -20.15 17.82 7.96
CA GLY A 304 -18.72 17.89 8.22
C GLY A 304 -18.37 17.84 9.71
N ILE A 305 -19.13 18.55 10.55
CA ILE A 305 -19.00 18.48 12.01
C ILE A 305 -19.28 17.05 12.50
N GLY A 306 -20.34 16.42 12.00
CA GLY A 306 -20.65 15.03 12.31
C GLY A 306 -19.51 14.08 11.94
N LEU A 307 -18.90 14.25 10.75
CA LEU A 307 -17.81 13.41 10.26
C LEU A 307 -16.55 13.52 11.12
N VAL A 308 -16.13 14.74 11.49
CA VAL A 308 -15.00 14.96 12.41
C VAL A 308 -15.32 14.45 13.80
N SER A 309 -16.55 14.62 14.28
CA SER A 309 -16.96 14.12 15.59
C SER A 309 -16.89 12.60 15.63
N VAL A 310 -17.51 11.90 14.67
CA VAL A 310 -17.47 10.43 14.56
C VAL A 310 -16.03 9.92 14.45
N SER A 311 -15.20 10.55 13.61
CA SER A 311 -13.79 10.18 13.49
C SER A 311 -13.02 10.42 14.79
N GLY A 312 -13.27 11.53 15.48
CA GLY A 312 -12.66 11.85 16.77
C GLY A 312 -13.04 10.84 17.86
N VAL A 313 -14.33 10.51 17.97
CA VAL A 313 -14.81 9.49 18.91
C VAL A 313 -14.16 8.13 18.64
N ALA A 314 -14.12 7.69 17.38
CA ALA A 314 -13.57 6.39 17.01
C ALA A 314 -12.05 6.26 17.27
N ASN A 315 -11.31 7.37 17.15
CA ASN A 315 -9.86 7.35 17.33
C ASN A 315 -9.40 7.55 18.78
N TRP A 316 -10.13 8.32 19.60
CA TRP A 316 -9.66 8.72 20.94
C TRP A 316 -10.63 8.47 22.09
N LEU A 317 -11.90 8.14 21.83
CA LEU A 317 -12.91 7.89 22.88
C LEU A 317 -13.42 6.45 22.84
N ARG A 318 -12.52 5.51 22.57
CA ARG A 318 -12.79 4.06 22.56
C ARG A 318 -12.21 3.39 23.81
N VAL A 319 -12.67 2.19 24.10
CA VAL A 319 -12.13 1.33 25.15
C VAL A 319 -10.70 0.91 24.76
N ASP A 320 -9.79 1.00 25.72
CA ASP A 320 -8.40 0.58 25.53
C ASP A 320 -8.31 -0.92 25.26
N CYS A 321 -7.45 -1.28 24.31
CA CYS A 321 -7.15 -2.67 24.00
C CYS A 321 -6.19 -3.27 25.05
N PRO A 322 -6.21 -4.59 25.25
CA PRO A 322 -5.27 -5.24 26.17
C PRO A 322 -3.82 -5.08 25.71
N ALA A 323 -2.85 -5.23 26.61
CA ALA A 323 -1.43 -4.99 26.34
C ALA A 323 -0.85 -5.87 25.21
N VAL A 324 -1.43 -7.04 24.97
CA VAL A 324 -1.08 -7.92 23.84
C VAL A 324 -1.42 -7.31 22.48
N CYS A 325 -2.26 -6.29 22.43
CA CYS A 325 -2.68 -5.65 21.21
C CYS A 325 -1.71 -4.51 20.82
N ALA A 326 -0.81 -4.79 19.88
CA ALA A 326 0.17 -3.81 19.41
C ALA A 326 -0.46 -2.70 18.57
N PHE A 327 -1.44 -3.05 17.73
CA PHE A 327 -2.20 -2.12 16.88
C PHE A 327 -3.68 -2.40 16.97
N ALA A 328 -4.51 -1.37 16.89
CA ALA A 328 -5.97 -1.48 16.90
C ALA A 328 -6.60 -0.66 15.77
N PHE A 329 -7.67 -1.18 15.19
CA PHE A 329 -8.52 -0.46 14.25
C PHE A 329 -9.38 0.57 14.97
N ALA A 330 -9.84 1.58 14.22
CA ALA A 330 -10.71 2.64 14.72
C ALA A 330 -12.04 2.73 13.93
N PRO A 331 -12.76 1.60 13.72
CA PRO A 331 -13.92 1.59 12.84
C PRO A 331 -15.04 2.49 13.37
N TRP A 332 -15.75 3.15 12.46
CA TRP A 332 -16.88 4.00 12.85
C TRP A 332 -18.06 3.13 13.31
N GLY A 333 -18.70 3.52 14.41
CA GLY A 333 -19.92 2.86 14.92
C GLY A 333 -19.70 1.86 16.05
N THR A 334 -18.47 1.64 16.51
CA THR A 334 -18.18 0.93 17.76
C THR A 334 -17.10 1.64 18.57
N GLN A 335 -17.16 1.48 19.89
CA GLN A 335 -16.14 1.94 20.84
C GLN A 335 -15.41 0.78 21.52
N THR A 336 -15.79 -0.47 21.22
CA THR A 336 -15.10 -1.65 21.75
C THR A 336 -13.69 -1.76 21.17
N CYS A 337 -12.76 -2.39 21.89
CA CYS A 337 -11.47 -2.75 21.30
C CYS A 337 -11.66 -3.59 20.02
N GLN A 338 -10.93 -3.23 18.97
CA GLN A 338 -10.86 -3.97 17.71
C GLN A 338 -9.37 -4.13 17.37
N CYS A 339 -8.76 -5.15 17.97
CA CYS A 339 -7.34 -5.40 17.80
C CYS A 339 -7.02 -5.80 16.36
N CYS A 340 -5.91 -5.29 15.84
CA CYS A 340 -5.38 -5.57 14.52
C CYS A 340 -4.21 -6.56 14.61
N TYR A 341 -3.21 -6.26 15.43
CA TYR A 341 -1.99 -7.06 15.57
C TYR A 341 -1.86 -7.51 17.02
N ILE A 342 -1.93 -8.82 17.24
CA ILE A 342 -1.75 -9.44 18.55
C ILE A 342 -0.31 -9.96 18.65
N GLU A 343 0.40 -9.51 19.69
CA GLU A 343 1.73 -9.99 20.05
C GLU A 343 1.65 -10.62 21.45
N ILE A 344 1.84 -11.93 21.52
CA ILE A 344 1.81 -12.68 22.77
C ILE A 344 3.21 -13.23 23.01
N ASN A 345 3.84 -12.84 24.11
CA ASN A 345 5.08 -13.45 24.58
C ASN A 345 4.85 -14.05 25.97
N CYS A 346 4.66 -15.36 26.03
CA CYS A 346 4.26 -16.00 27.28
C CYS A 346 5.30 -15.87 28.39
N VAL A 347 6.60 -15.89 28.06
CA VAL A 347 7.66 -15.70 29.07
C VAL A 347 7.64 -14.29 29.66
N LEU A 348 7.49 -13.26 28.82
CA LEU A 348 7.40 -11.86 29.29
C LEU A 348 6.08 -11.57 30.02
N GLN A 349 5.05 -12.39 29.80
CA GLN A 349 3.73 -12.29 30.44
C GLN A 349 3.58 -13.25 31.63
N GLU A 350 4.66 -13.90 32.07
CA GLU A 350 4.67 -14.87 33.17
C GLU A 350 3.64 -16.01 33.00
N SER A 351 3.35 -16.38 31.76
CA SER A 351 2.45 -17.49 31.39
C SER A 351 3.22 -18.65 30.77
N THR A 352 2.64 -19.86 30.86
CA THR A 352 3.15 -21.06 30.19
C THR A 352 2.62 -21.20 28.75
N GLY A 353 1.60 -20.43 28.37
CA GLY A 353 0.91 -20.50 27.08
C GLY A 353 -0.14 -21.61 26.96
N LEU A 354 -0.44 -22.34 28.05
CA LEU A 354 -1.56 -23.27 28.12
C LEU A 354 -2.93 -22.57 28.19
N ASP A 355 -2.92 -21.27 28.46
CA ASP A 355 -4.05 -20.35 28.56
C ASP A 355 -4.15 -19.44 27.33
N ILE A 356 -3.58 -19.84 26.18
CA ILE A 356 -3.56 -19.03 24.94
C ILE A 356 -4.94 -18.49 24.55
N ASP A 357 -5.99 -19.27 24.82
CA ASP A 357 -7.38 -18.93 24.53
C ASP A 357 -7.86 -17.70 25.32
N SER A 358 -7.30 -17.43 26.50
CA SER A 358 -7.64 -16.27 27.31
C SER A 358 -7.17 -14.96 26.68
N PHE A 359 -6.03 -14.97 26.00
CA PHE A 359 -5.49 -13.80 25.29
C PHE A 359 -6.23 -13.50 23.98
N LEU A 360 -6.95 -14.51 23.44
CA LEU A 360 -7.60 -14.46 22.13
C LEU A 360 -9.14 -14.45 22.23
N ARG A 361 -9.70 -14.07 23.38
CA ARG A 361 -11.17 -13.97 23.52
C ARG A 361 -11.74 -12.83 22.68
N PRO A 362 -12.70 -13.08 21.76
CA PRO A 362 -13.27 -12.02 20.91
C PRO A 362 -13.90 -10.86 21.69
N GLU A 363 -14.36 -11.10 22.91
CA GLU A 363 -14.92 -10.07 23.79
C GLU A 363 -13.84 -9.05 24.24
N GLN A 364 -12.58 -9.47 24.30
CA GLN A 364 -11.45 -8.64 24.73
C GLN A 364 -10.72 -8.00 23.56
N VAL A 365 -10.42 -8.78 22.52
CA VAL A 365 -9.60 -8.32 21.37
C VAL A 365 -10.43 -7.91 20.15
N GLY A 366 -11.74 -8.13 20.16
CA GLY A 366 -12.60 -7.92 19.00
C GLY A 366 -12.42 -9.00 17.92
N SER A 367 -13.25 -8.97 16.88
CA SER A 367 -13.24 -9.98 15.80
C SER A 367 -12.39 -9.58 14.58
N ARG A 368 -11.83 -8.37 14.59
CA ARG A 368 -11.08 -7.78 13.46
C ARG A 368 -9.59 -8.14 13.44
N VAL A 369 -9.16 -9.10 14.25
CA VAL A 369 -7.76 -9.52 14.30
C VAL A 369 -7.23 -9.85 12.90
N PHE A 370 -6.16 -9.16 12.51
CA PHE A 370 -5.52 -9.30 11.21
C PHE A 370 -4.23 -10.11 11.31
N PHE A 371 -3.51 -10.01 12.42
CA PHE A 371 -2.25 -10.71 12.62
C PHE A 371 -2.14 -11.23 14.05
N ILE A 372 -1.69 -12.48 14.19
CA ILE A 372 -1.38 -13.10 15.49
C ILE A 372 0.07 -13.57 15.46
N ASP A 373 0.87 -13.07 16.41
CA ASP A 373 2.28 -13.42 16.59
C ASP A 373 2.48 -13.95 18.02
N VAL A 374 2.70 -15.26 18.12
CA VAL A 374 2.87 -15.97 19.38
C VAL A 374 4.33 -16.37 19.54
N ARG A 375 4.92 -15.94 20.64
CA ARG A 375 6.35 -16.10 20.95
C ARG A 375 6.49 -16.79 22.30
N ARG A 376 7.40 -17.77 22.37
CA ARG A 376 7.80 -18.40 23.64
C ARG A 376 6.64 -18.97 24.47
N CYS A 377 5.63 -19.49 23.79
CA CYS A 377 4.49 -20.17 24.41
C CYS A 377 4.61 -21.68 24.14
N ALA A 378 4.38 -22.52 25.15
CA ALA A 378 4.66 -23.96 25.02
C ALA A 378 3.85 -24.64 23.90
N LEU A 379 2.55 -24.34 23.77
CA LEU A 379 1.66 -24.77 22.68
C LEU A 379 1.89 -26.22 22.18
N PRO A 380 1.90 -27.25 23.05
CA PRO A 380 2.26 -28.62 22.65
C PRO A 380 1.37 -29.20 21.54
N GLN A 381 0.12 -28.73 21.46
CA GLN A 381 -0.92 -29.14 20.50
C GLN A 381 -1.25 -28.04 19.47
N GLY A 382 -0.47 -26.95 19.43
CA GLY A 382 -0.79 -25.74 18.68
C GLY A 382 -1.94 -24.93 19.30
N ILE A 383 -2.40 -23.92 18.55
CA ILE A 383 -3.53 -23.08 18.95
C ILE A 383 -4.83 -23.80 18.56
N PRO A 384 -5.81 -23.94 19.45
CA PRO A 384 -7.08 -24.57 19.11
C PRO A 384 -7.78 -23.83 17.95
N LEU A 385 -8.26 -24.58 16.95
CA LEU A 385 -8.94 -23.98 15.79
C LEU A 385 -10.24 -23.26 16.17
N ALA A 386 -10.91 -23.69 17.22
CA ALA A 386 -12.08 -23.01 17.78
C ALA A 386 -11.74 -21.59 18.24
N THR A 387 -10.53 -21.36 18.75
CA THR A 387 -10.02 -20.05 19.18
C THR A 387 -9.74 -19.14 17.98
N LEU A 388 -9.35 -19.71 16.83
CA LEU A 388 -9.11 -18.96 15.60
C LEU A 388 -10.39 -18.69 14.80
N ALA A 389 -11.44 -19.50 14.99
CA ALA A 389 -12.68 -19.43 14.22
C ALA A 389 -13.37 -18.05 14.20
N PRO A 390 -13.35 -17.22 15.26
CA PRO A 390 -13.94 -15.88 15.23
C PRO A 390 -13.22 -14.89 14.29
N PHE A 391 -11.95 -15.14 13.94
CA PHE A 391 -11.09 -14.20 13.22
C PHE A 391 -11.11 -14.42 11.71
N GLN A 392 -12.22 -14.05 11.08
CA GLN A 392 -12.46 -14.22 9.63
C GLN A 392 -11.59 -13.32 8.74
N ASN A 393 -10.81 -12.41 9.32
CA ASN A 393 -9.89 -11.50 8.63
C ASN A 393 -8.42 -11.81 8.92
N LEU A 394 -8.13 -12.92 9.61
CA LEU A 394 -6.77 -13.30 9.99
C LEU A 394 -5.91 -13.49 8.74
N TYR A 395 -4.93 -12.61 8.54
CA TYR A 395 -4.00 -12.62 7.43
C TYR A 395 -2.72 -13.40 7.75
N GLY A 396 -2.18 -13.21 8.94
CA GLY A 396 -0.92 -13.83 9.36
C GLY A 396 -1.03 -14.53 10.71
N LEU A 397 -0.45 -15.71 10.81
CA LEU A 397 -0.32 -16.47 12.05
C LEU A 397 1.11 -16.97 12.22
N PHE A 398 1.84 -16.39 13.16
CA PHE A 398 3.22 -16.73 13.46
C PHE A 398 3.30 -17.37 14.85
N VAL A 399 4.02 -18.50 14.93
CA VAL A 399 4.34 -19.21 16.17
C VAL A 399 5.83 -19.45 16.21
N THR A 400 6.54 -18.86 17.17
CA THR A 400 8.00 -18.94 17.29
C THR A 400 8.41 -19.36 18.71
N PHE A 401 9.39 -20.27 18.81
CA PHE A 401 9.89 -20.81 20.08
C PHE A 401 8.79 -21.49 20.89
N SER A 402 8.18 -22.51 20.30
CA SER A 402 7.17 -23.32 20.99
C SER A 402 7.71 -24.70 21.35
N ASN A 403 7.04 -25.42 22.24
CA ASN A 403 7.27 -26.85 22.45
C ASN A 403 6.20 -27.68 21.72
N MET A 404 5.73 -27.19 20.56
CA MET A 404 4.73 -27.86 19.75
C MET A 404 5.28 -29.20 19.25
N THR A 405 4.55 -30.28 19.54
CA THR A 405 4.89 -31.64 19.09
C THR A 405 3.94 -32.14 18.02
N GLN A 406 2.72 -31.59 17.99
CA GLN A 406 1.71 -31.85 16.97
C GLN A 406 0.75 -30.67 16.90
N TRP A 407 0.05 -30.53 15.78
CA TRP A 407 -1.10 -29.63 15.67
C TRP A 407 -2.13 -30.27 14.74
N ARG A 408 -3.30 -30.56 15.31
CA ARG A 408 -4.36 -31.34 14.67
C ARG A 408 -5.68 -30.58 14.73
N ALA A 409 -6.54 -30.84 13.74
CA ALA A 409 -7.94 -30.47 13.83
C ALA A 409 -8.61 -31.30 14.95
N THR A 410 -9.48 -30.67 15.72
CA THR A 410 -10.26 -31.39 16.75
C THR A 410 -11.36 -32.23 16.10
N ASN A 411 -11.91 -31.78 14.97
CA ASN A 411 -12.88 -32.49 14.13
C ASN A 411 -12.55 -32.25 12.64
N ASP A 412 -12.95 -33.14 11.74
CA ASP A 412 -12.67 -33.04 10.29
C ASP A 412 -13.21 -31.76 9.63
N ASN A 413 -14.19 -31.09 10.25
CA ASN A 413 -14.79 -29.85 9.75
C ASN A 413 -14.07 -28.57 10.21
N THR A 414 -13.12 -28.67 11.14
CA THR A 414 -12.37 -27.49 11.62
C THR A 414 -11.10 -27.31 10.80
N VAL A 415 -11.03 -26.21 10.04
CA VAL A 415 -9.90 -25.84 9.18
C VAL A 415 -9.32 -24.48 9.59
N LEU A 416 -8.12 -24.18 9.09
CA LEU A 416 -7.55 -22.83 9.21
C LEU A 416 -8.46 -21.80 8.50
N PRO A 417 -8.53 -20.54 8.97
CA PRO A 417 -9.36 -19.52 8.34
C PRO A 417 -9.00 -19.31 6.85
N ASP A 418 -10.01 -19.20 5.99
CA ASP A 418 -9.82 -18.99 4.55
C ASP A 418 -9.07 -17.69 4.22
N SER A 419 -9.07 -16.71 5.12
CA SER A 419 -8.35 -15.44 4.98
C SER A 419 -6.83 -15.57 5.16
N LEU A 420 -6.36 -16.68 5.75
CA LEU A 420 -4.96 -16.85 6.13
C LEU A 420 -4.06 -16.85 4.90
N THR A 421 -3.11 -15.91 4.91
CA THR A 421 -2.20 -15.63 3.79
C THR A 421 -0.76 -16.00 4.14
N ALA A 422 -0.36 -15.86 5.40
CA ALA A 422 0.98 -16.19 5.87
C ALA A 422 0.93 -17.06 7.14
N LEU A 423 1.61 -18.21 7.10
CA LEU A 423 1.75 -19.12 8.24
C LEU A 423 3.23 -19.40 8.50
N ARG A 424 3.66 -19.22 9.75
CA ARG A 424 5.04 -19.46 10.18
C ARG A 424 5.06 -20.25 11.48
N ILE A 425 5.80 -21.35 11.49
CA ILE A 425 6.12 -22.14 12.68
C ILE A 425 7.65 -22.25 12.77
N ARG A 426 8.27 -21.61 13.77
CA ARG A 426 9.72 -21.63 13.99
C ARG A 426 10.08 -22.21 15.34
N TYR A 427 11.22 -22.89 15.40
CA TYR A 427 11.87 -23.38 16.61
C TYR A 427 10.88 -24.12 17.50
N SER A 428 10.40 -25.26 17.01
CA SER A 428 9.40 -26.10 17.65
C SER A 428 9.87 -27.54 17.77
N ASN A 429 9.27 -28.33 18.65
CA ASN A 429 9.64 -29.73 18.86
C ASN A 429 8.88 -30.70 17.93
N LEU A 430 8.64 -30.29 16.70
CA LEU A 430 7.92 -31.06 15.69
C LEU A 430 8.86 -32.08 15.05
N THR A 431 8.51 -33.37 15.15
CA THR A 431 9.24 -34.45 14.45
C THR A 431 8.62 -34.80 13.09
N ALA A 432 7.45 -34.24 12.79
CA ALA A 432 6.73 -34.40 11.53
C ALA A 432 5.95 -33.13 11.21
N VAL A 433 5.59 -32.95 9.94
CA VAL A 433 4.70 -31.87 9.52
C VAL A 433 3.34 -32.00 10.22
N PRO A 434 2.79 -30.94 10.83
CA PRO A 434 1.49 -31.00 11.47
C PRO A 434 0.38 -31.46 10.53
N HIS A 435 -0.49 -32.37 11.00
CA HIS A 435 -1.60 -32.91 10.21
C HIS A 435 -2.53 -31.83 9.66
N LEU A 436 -2.69 -30.73 10.39
CA LEU A 436 -3.46 -29.57 9.94
C LEU A 436 -2.99 -29.02 8.58
N LEU A 437 -1.70 -29.17 8.24
CA LEU A 437 -1.14 -28.70 6.97
C LEU A 437 -1.34 -29.65 5.79
N ALA A 438 -2.01 -30.79 6.00
CA ALA A 438 -2.47 -31.67 4.92
C ALA A 438 -3.63 -31.06 4.12
N SER A 439 -4.23 -29.97 4.63
CA SER A 439 -5.17 -29.11 3.92
C SER A 439 -4.90 -27.66 4.31
N VAL A 440 -4.58 -26.81 3.33
CA VAL A 440 -4.27 -25.39 3.56
C VAL A 440 -5.28 -24.52 2.82
N PRO A 441 -5.62 -23.31 3.34
CA PRO A 441 -6.55 -22.42 2.67
C PRO A 441 -6.00 -21.93 1.33
N SER A 442 -6.87 -21.70 0.35
CA SER A 442 -6.48 -21.31 -1.01
C SER A 442 -5.78 -19.95 -1.11
N ASN A 443 -5.92 -19.11 -0.08
CA ASN A 443 -5.27 -17.80 -0.01
C ASN A 443 -3.88 -17.85 0.60
N LEU A 444 -3.40 -19.01 1.07
CA LEU A 444 -2.07 -19.14 1.66
C LEU A 444 -1.00 -18.88 0.59
N ILE A 445 -0.12 -17.92 0.87
CA ILE A 445 0.95 -17.49 -0.02
C ILE A 445 2.32 -17.81 0.55
N TYR A 446 2.45 -17.74 1.87
CA TYR A 446 3.71 -17.97 2.58
C TYR A 446 3.54 -19.06 3.64
N LEU A 447 4.36 -20.10 3.53
CA LEU A 447 4.47 -21.15 4.52
C LEU A 447 5.93 -21.29 4.95
N ARG A 448 6.21 -21.11 6.24
CA ARG A 448 7.54 -21.35 6.84
C ARG A 448 7.47 -22.36 7.96
N LEU A 449 8.28 -23.40 7.84
CA LEU A 449 8.62 -24.37 8.89
C LEU A 449 10.11 -24.26 9.13
N GLU A 450 10.53 -23.99 10.37
CA GLU A 450 11.95 -23.80 10.68
C GLU A 450 12.35 -24.36 12.03
N GLY A 451 13.55 -24.94 12.10
CA GLY A 451 14.17 -25.35 13.35
C GLY A 451 13.34 -26.42 14.07
N ALA A 452 12.97 -27.45 13.33
CA ALA A 452 12.20 -28.59 13.82
C ALA A 452 12.70 -29.87 13.14
N PRO A 453 12.97 -30.98 13.86
CA PRO A 453 13.58 -32.18 13.30
C PRO A 453 12.64 -33.03 12.40
N ILE A 454 12.14 -32.44 11.32
CA ILE A 454 11.25 -33.03 10.30
C ILE A 454 12.07 -33.69 9.18
N SER A 455 12.38 -34.97 9.31
CA SER A 455 13.22 -35.67 8.33
C SER A 455 12.53 -36.00 6.99
N THR A 456 11.19 -36.06 6.95
CA THR A 456 10.43 -36.41 5.74
C THR A 456 9.14 -35.62 5.60
N ILE A 457 8.76 -35.31 4.36
CA ILE A 457 7.49 -34.65 4.02
C ILE A 457 6.71 -35.54 3.06
N PRO A 458 5.61 -36.17 3.52
CA PRO A 458 4.80 -37.03 2.67
C PRO A 458 4.21 -36.31 1.44
N PRO A 459 3.99 -37.01 0.31
CA PRO A 459 3.45 -36.42 -0.92
C PRO A 459 2.08 -35.74 -0.76
N THR A 460 1.29 -36.16 0.24
CA THR A 460 -0.01 -35.54 0.56
C THR A 460 0.12 -34.05 0.90
N TYR A 461 1.17 -33.66 1.63
CA TYR A 461 1.45 -32.27 1.97
C TYR A 461 1.91 -31.49 0.75
N VAL A 462 2.81 -32.05 -0.06
CA VAL A 462 3.26 -31.42 -1.31
C VAL A 462 2.08 -31.14 -2.25
N LYS A 463 1.14 -32.06 -2.36
CA LYS A 463 -0.11 -31.86 -3.11
C LYS A 463 -0.97 -30.74 -2.52
N ALA A 464 -1.11 -30.68 -1.20
CA ALA A 464 -1.85 -29.63 -0.53
C ALA A 464 -1.22 -28.24 -0.73
N TRP A 465 0.11 -28.18 -0.82
CA TRP A 465 0.87 -26.93 -0.93
C TRP A 465 1.09 -26.46 -2.37
N ALA A 466 0.52 -27.15 -3.35
CA ALA A 466 0.73 -26.91 -4.78
C ALA A 466 0.33 -25.51 -5.27
N THR A 467 -0.43 -24.74 -4.48
CA THR A 467 -0.84 -23.36 -4.81
C THR A 467 0.00 -22.28 -4.11
N ILE A 468 0.90 -22.67 -3.20
CA ILE A 468 1.68 -21.75 -2.37
C ILE A 468 2.88 -21.22 -3.19
N PRO A 469 3.04 -19.90 -3.36
CA PRO A 469 4.15 -19.32 -4.12
C PRO A 469 5.48 -19.23 -3.36
N SER A 470 5.45 -19.21 -2.02
CA SER A 470 6.65 -19.12 -1.19
C SER A 470 6.63 -20.16 -0.08
N ILE A 471 7.59 -21.10 -0.12
CA ILE A 471 7.74 -22.16 0.86
C ILE A 471 9.15 -22.10 1.43
N SER A 472 9.25 -22.12 2.76
CA SER A 472 10.50 -22.16 3.51
C SER A 472 10.46 -23.34 4.47
N ILE A 473 11.38 -24.29 4.31
CA ILE A 473 11.54 -25.47 5.15
C ILE A 473 13.00 -25.53 5.58
N ASN A 474 13.32 -24.71 6.57
CA ASN A 474 14.70 -24.47 6.99
C ASN A 474 15.03 -25.31 8.23
N GLU A 475 16.27 -25.78 8.34
CA GLU A 475 16.76 -26.48 9.55
C GLU A 475 15.84 -27.66 9.95
N ALA A 476 15.34 -28.38 8.93
CA ALA A 476 14.35 -29.44 9.10
C ALA A 476 14.95 -30.85 9.17
N ASN A 477 16.24 -31.03 8.89
CA ASN A 477 16.91 -32.34 8.79
C ASN A 477 16.51 -33.14 7.52
N LEU A 478 16.10 -32.46 6.44
CA LEU A 478 15.79 -33.11 5.16
C LEU A 478 17.07 -33.61 4.46
N THR A 479 17.06 -34.85 3.97
CA THR A 479 18.16 -35.39 3.14
C THR A 479 17.95 -35.19 1.64
N ASP A 480 16.68 -35.04 1.24
CA ASP A 480 16.25 -34.96 -0.15
C ASP A 480 15.11 -33.95 -0.26
N ILE A 481 14.94 -33.37 -1.45
CA ILE A 481 13.81 -32.49 -1.72
C ILE A 481 12.53 -33.34 -1.85
N PRO A 482 11.42 -32.98 -1.18
CA PRO A 482 10.18 -33.73 -1.28
C PRO A 482 9.74 -33.92 -2.74
N PRO A 483 9.42 -35.17 -3.17
CA PRO A 483 9.01 -35.44 -4.54
C PRO A 483 7.82 -34.59 -4.97
N GLY A 484 7.93 -33.96 -6.14
CA GLY A 484 6.89 -33.09 -6.70
C GLY A 484 6.94 -31.63 -6.23
N LEU A 485 7.73 -31.28 -5.20
CA LEU A 485 7.81 -29.89 -4.73
C LEU A 485 8.36 -28.95 -5.82
N LEU A 486 9.41 -29.38 -6.52
CA LEU A 486 10.03 -28.64 -7.62
C LEU A 486 9.20 -28.65 -8.91
N ALA A 487 8.15 -29.48 -8.99
CA ALA A 487 7.23 -29.51 -10.14
C ALA A 487 6.08 -28.49 -10.00
N SER A 488 6.04 -27.74 -8.88
CA SER A 488 5.03 -26.71 -8.67
C SER A 488 5.17 -25.57 -9.68
N THR A 489 4.07 -25.22 -10.34
CA THR A 489 4.01 -24.10 -11.30
C THR A 489 3.78 -22.76 -10.63
N THR A 490 3.44 -22.73 -9.33
CA THR A 490 3.17 -21.48 -8.60
C THR A 490 4.33 -21.03 -7.73
N LEU A 491 5.22 -21.96 -7.37
CA LEU A 491 6.36 -21.70 -6.50
C LEU A 491 7.35 -20.74 -7.19
N GLY A 492 7.55 -19.58 -6.61
CA GLY A 492 8.53 -18.57 -7.06
C GLY A 492 9.68 -18.37 -6.06
N TRP A 493 9.49 -18.78 -4.81
CA TRP A 493 10.49 -18.67 -3.75
C TRP A 493 10.55 -19.96 -2.93
N LEU A 494 11.73 -20.57 -2.84
CA LEU A 494 11.96 -21.80 -2.09
C LEU A 494 13.18 -21.64 -1.18
N GLU A 495 13.01 -21.85 0.12
CA GLU A 495 14.13 -21.93 1.05
C GLU A 495 14.20 -23.33 1.66
N LEU A 496 15.37 -23.94 1.57
CA LEU A 496 15.70 -25.23 2.19
C LEU A 496 17.03 -25.11 2.96
N ARG A 497 17.29 -23.94 3.54
CA ARG A 497 18.53 -23.63 4.25
C ARG A 497 18.75 -24.59 5.42
N GLY A 498 20.00 -25.01 5.63
CA GLY A 498 20.37 -25.76 6.83
C GLY A 498 19.81 -27.18 6.89
N ASN A 499 19.59 -27.81 5.75
CA ASN A 499 19.23 -29.23 5.65
C ASN A 499 20.47 -30.09 5.30
N HIS A 500 20.25 -31.33 4.90
CA HIS A 500 21.29 -32.29 4.50
C HIS A 500 21.16 -32.74 3.05
N ILE A 501 20.63 -31.85 2.19
CA ILE A 501 20.40 -32.15 0.78
C ILE A 501 21.74 -32.30 0.05
N ARG A 502 21.91 -33.41 -0.67
CA ARG A 502 23.17 -33.74 -1.36
C ARG A 502 23.16 -33.46 -2.85
N SER A 503 21.97 -33.50 -3.46
CA SER A 503 21.81 -33.32 -4.90
C SER A 503 20.43 -32.78 -5.23
N LEU A 504 20.33 -32.15 -6.40
CA LEU A 504 19.08 -31.73 -7.01
C LEU A 504 18.78 -32.63 -8.23
N PRO A 505 17.51 -32.79 -8.63
CA PRO A 505 17.20 -33.51 -9.86
C PRO A 505 17.88 -32.84 -11.07
N PRO A 506 18.59 -33.59 -11.94
CA PRO A 506 19.32 -33.00 -13.07
C PRO A 506 18.41 -32.38 -14.13
N GLU A 507 17.17 -32.85 -14.22
CA GLU A 507 16.11 -32.38 -15.12
C GLU A 507 15.38 -31.13 -14.59
N TRP A 508 15.74 -30.61 -13.41
CA TRP A 508 15.02 -29.49 -12.80
C TRP A 508 15.22 -28.20 -13.59
N GLN A 509 14.11 -27.62 -14.04
CA GLN A 509 14.05 -26.32 -14.70
C GLN A 509 13.09 -25.40 -13.94
N PRO A 510 13.60 -24.45 -13.12
CA PRO A 510 12.74 -23.51 -12.40
C PRO A 510 12.10 -22.49 -13.35
N PRO A 511 10.95 -21.91 -12.97
CA PRO A 511 10.33 -20.84 -13.75
C PRO A 511 11.19 -19.56 -13.76
N VAL A 512 10.95 -18.68 -14.74
CA VAL A 512 11.59 -17.35 -14.82
C VAL A 512 11.33 -16.56 -13.54
N GLY A 513 12.37 -15.95 -12.97
CA GLY A 513 12.26 -15.17 -11.73
C GLY A 513 12.24 -15.99 -10.44
N PHE A 514 12.52 -17.29 -10.50
CA PHE A 514 12.56 -18.16 -9.32
C PHE A 514 13.75 -17.87 -8.41
N THR A 515 13.54 -17.85 -7.10
CA THR A 515 14.62 -17.72 -6.11
C THR A 515 14.68 -18.96 -5.24
N ALA A 516 15.87 -19.55 -5.10
CA ALA A 516 16.11 -20.69 -4.21
C ALA A 516 17.26 -20.40 -3.24
N ASP A 517 16.98 -20.51 -1.93
CA ASP A 517 18.00 -20.57 -0.89
C ASP A 517 18.25 -22.03 -0.51
N LEU A 518 19.38 -22.56 -0.95
CA LEU A 518 19.86 -23.92 -0.67
C LEU A 518 21.11 -23.89 0.19
N SER A 519 21.35 -22.79 0.91
CA SER A 519 22.54 -22.59 1.70
C SER A 519 22.63 -23.58 2.87
N ALA A 520 23.86 -23.85 3.32
CA ALA A 520 24.16 -24.73 4.44
C ALA A 520 23.58 -26.15 4.30
N ASN A 521 23.63 -26.71 3.09
CA ASN A 521 23.31 -28.10 2.80
C ASN A 521 24.58 -28.96 2.65
N ALA A 522 24.47 -30.09 1.95
CA ALA A 522 25.56 -31.00 1.61
C ALA A 522 25.76 -31.12 0.08
N LEU A 523 25.43 -30.07 -0.68
CA LEU A 523 25.58 -30.04 -2.13
C LEU A 523 27.07 -30.00 -2.51
N ALA A 524 27.56 -31.05 -3.17
CA ALA A 524 28.94 -31.09 -3.68
C ALA A 524 29.09 -30.35 -5.03
N ASP A 525 27.98 -30.15 -5.74
CA ASP A 525 27.91 -29.45 -7.01
C ASP A 525 26.62 -28.61 -7.09
N GLY A 526 26.60 -27.58 -7.92
CA GLY A 526 25.46 -26.67 -8.06
C GLY A 526 24.54 -26.98 -9.24
N PRO A 527 23.32 -26.45 -9.26
CA PRO A 527 22.35 -26.64 -10.35
C PRO A 527 22.65 -25.73 -11.54
N TRP A 528 23.82 -25.90 -12.17
CA TRP A 528 24.34 -25.00 -13.21
C TRP A 528 23.40 -24.84 -14.40
N ASN A 529 22.76 -25.94 -14.84
CA ASN A 529 21.81 -25.89 -15.95
C ASN A 529 20.57 -25.06 -15.60
N ALA A 530 20.08 -25.16 -14.36
CA ALA A 530 18.93 -24.40 -13.90
C ALA A 530 19.25 -22.90 -13.78
N ALA A 531 20.51 -22.54 -13.48
CA ALA A 531 20.96 -21.16 -13.34
C ALA A 531 21.01 -20.38 -14.67
N THR A 532 20.81 -21.06 -15.81
CA THR A 532 20.72 -20.40 -17.13
C THR A 532 19.38 -19.69 -17.37
N GLN A 533 18.37 -19.94 -16.54
CA GLN A 533 17.05 -19.33 -16.67
C GLN A 533 17.07 -17.85 -16.27
N PRO A 534 16.35 -16.95 -17.01
CA PRO A 534 16.35 -15.53 -16.71
C PRO A 534 15.86 -15.21 -15.29
N SER A 535 16.59 -14.33 -14.61
CA SER A 535 16.24 -13.82 -13.27
C SER A 535 16.10 -14.91 -12.19
N VAL A 536 16.70 -16.09 -12.40
CA VAL A 536 16.75 -17.13 -11.37
C VAL A 536 17.93 -16.91 -10.45
N VAL A 537 17.70 -16.89 -9.13
CA VAL A 537 18.73 -16.64 -8.11
C VAL A 537 18.90 -17.88 -7.24
N PHE A 538 20.15 -18.29 -7.03
CA PHE A 538 20.52 -19.39 -6.15
C PHE A 538 21.48 -18.92 -5.06
N ASP A 539 21.09 -19.13 -3.80
CA ASP A 539 22.02 -19.08 -2.68
C ASP A 539 22.49 -20.50 -2.36
N LEU A 540 23.76 -20.80 -2.68
CA LEU A 540 24.43 -22.08 -2.46
C LEU A 540 25.48 -21.98 -1.35
N SER A 541 25.46 -20.90 -0.56
CA SER A 541 26.47 -20.64 0.47
C SER A 541 26.61 -21.79 1.45
N SER A 542 27.77 -21.95 2.08
CA SER A 542 28.00 -22.95 3.15
C SER A 542 27.75 -24.41 2.73
N ASN A 543 27.90 -24.72 1.43
CA ASN A 543 27.91 -26.06 0.87
C ASN A 543 29.34 -26.53 0.55
N PRO A 544 29.60 -27.85 0.45
CA PRO A 544 30.91 -28.39 0.07
C PRO A 544 31.25 -28.24 -1.44
N ILE A 545 30.91 -27.11 -2.07
CA ILE A 545 31.18 -26.82 -3.49
C ILE A 545 32.61 -26.26 -3.63
N SER A 546 33.47 -26.97 -4.36
CA SER A 546 34.86 -26.57 -4.58
C SER A 546 35.13 -25.87 -5.90
N THR A 547 34.30 -26.13 -6.92
CA THR A 547 34.48 -25.60 -8.27
C THR A 547 33.15 -25.19 -8.88
N VAL A 548 33.18 -24.18 -9.73
CA VAL A 548 32.06 -23.81 -10.60
C VAL A 548 32.31 -24.41 -11.98
N ALA A 549 31.30 -25.02 -12.60
CA ALA A 549 31.44 -25.61 -13.94
C ALA A 549 31.83 -24.56 -14.99
N SER A 550 32.68 -24.94 -15.95
CA SER A 550 33.18 -24.04 -17.00
C SER A 550 32.10 -23.51 -17.95
N THR A 551 30.92 -24.12 -17.93
CA THR A 551 29.74 -23.71 -18.72
C THR A 551 28.94 -22.57 -18.08
N VAL A 552 29.21 -22.23 -16.81
CA VAL A 552 28.51 -21.15 -16.09
C VAL A 552 29.08 -19.80 -16.49
N ASP A 553 28.21 -18.85 -16.84
CA ASP A 553 28.61 -17.45 -17.01
C ASP A 553 29.07 -16.87 -15.66
N LEU A 554 30.34 -16.50 -15.57
CA LEU A 554 30.95 -15.98 -14.34
C LEU A 554 30.31 -14.67 -13.86
N ASN A 555 29.65 -13.92 -14.76
CA ASN A 555 28.88 -12.73 -14.37
C ASN A 555 27.73 -13.07 -13.42
N LEU A 556 27.21 -14.31 -13.46
CA LEU A 556 26.17 -14.76 -12.52
C LEU A 556 26.72 -14.91 -11.10
N VAL A 557 27.99 -15.29 -10.97
CA VAL A 557 28.68 -15.43 -9.68
C VAL A 557 29.11 -14.04 -9.17
N GLU A 558 29.75 -13.23 -10.01
CA GLU A 558 30.14 -11.85 -9.64
C GLU A 558 28.93 -10.96 -9.33
N GLY A 559 27.84 -11.11 -10.09
CA GLY A 559 26.57 -10.41 -9.89
C GLY A 559 25.72 -10.95 -8.74
N ARG A 560 26.20 -11.98 -8.01
CA ARG A 560 25.51 -12.62 -6.87
C ARG A 560 24.13 -13.22 -7.21
N THR A 561 23.92 -13.57 -8.47
CA THR A 561 22.81 -14.43 -8.90
C THR A 561 23.05 -15.88 -8.45
N ILE A 562 24.31 -16.31 -8.43
CA ILE A 562 24.76 -17.54 -7.77
C ILE A 562 25.66 -17.12 -6.60
N VAL A 563 25.19 -17.31 -5.38
CA VAL A 563 25.93 -16.98 -4.15
C VAL A 563 26.62 -18.25 -3.63
N LEU A 564 27.92 -18.16 -3.38
CA LEU A 564 28.77 -19.29 -2.96
C LEU A 564 29.51 -19.01 -1.65
N ASP A 565 29.07 -18.00 -0.88
CA ASP A 565 29.77 -17.56 0.33
C ASP A 565 30.02 -18.75 1.29
N ASP A 566 31.15 -18.77 2.00
CA ASP A 566 31.51 -19.86 2.94
C ASP A 566 31.57 -21.27 2.29
N THR A 567 31.88 -21.37 1.00
CA THR A 567 32.18 -22.64 0.31
C THR A 567 33.69 -22.84 0.09
N PRO A 568 34.17 -24.08 -0.15
CA PRO A 568 35.56 -24.32 -0.55
C PRO A 568 35.99 -23.54 -1.81
N PHE A 569 35.07 -23.27 -2.74
CA PHE A 569 35.33 -22.39 -3.89
C PHE A 569 35.74 -20.98 -3.44
N CYS A 570 35.03 -20.39 -2.48
CA CYS A 570 35.35 -19.06 -1.96
C CYS A 570 36.58 -19.02 -1.05
N ALA A 571 36.97 -20.17 -0.48
CA ALA A 571 38.24 -20.30 0.25
C ALA A 571 39.47 -20.35 -0.68
N ALA A 572 39.27 -20.62 -1.98
CA ALA A 572 40.35 -20.64 -2.96
C ALA A 572 40.91 -19.23 -3.22
N SER A 573 42.22 -19.13 -3.46
CA SER A 573 42.90 -17.86 -3.67
C SER A 573 42.74 -17.28 -5.09
N SER A 574 41.66 -17.60 -5.80
CA SER A 574 41.39 -17.08 -7.15
C SER A 574 40.95 -15.60 -7.10
N SER A 575 41.18 -14.85 -8.17
CA SER A 575 40.72 -13.46 -8.27
C SER A 575 39.19 -13.36 -8.21
N LEU A 576 38.50 -14.30 -8.87
CA LEU A 576 37.05 -14.40 -8.90
C LEU A 576 36.45 -14.68 -7.50
N ALA A 577 37.06 -15.59 -6.73
CA ALA A 577 36.62 -15.85 -5.36
C ALA A 577 36.73 -14.59 -4.48
N LYS A 578 37.80 -13.81 -4.65
CA LYS A 578 37.99 -12.56 -3.89
C LYS A 578 37.02 -11.45 -4.28
N SER A 579 36.56 -11.40 -5.54
CA SER A 579 35.62 -10.37 -6.01
C SER A 579 34.15 -10.72 -5.73
N ALA A 580 33.79 -12.00 -5.82
CA ALA A 580 32.38 -12.43 -5.76
C ALA A 580 31.90 -12.85 -4.35
N CYS A 581 32.80 -13.37 -3.52
CA CYS A 581 32.43 -13.97 -2.24
C CYS A 581 32.43 -12.97 -1.09
N GLN A 582 31.49 -13.14 -0.16
CA GLN A 582 31.41 -12.38 1.09
C GLN A 582 31.66 -13.29 2.29
N ALA A 583 32.19 -12.71 3.36
CA ALA A 583 32.41 -13.43 4.62
C ALA A 583 31.08 -13.66 5.35
N LYS A 584 30.93 -14.85 5.94
CA LYS A 584 29.84 -15.19 6.86
C LYS A 584 30.37 -15.37 8.26
N CYS A 585 29.60 -14.91 9.25
CA CYS A 585 29.95 -15.09 10.66
C CYS A 585 29.70 -16.52 11.16
N ALA A 586 28.72 -17.23 10.59
CA ALA A 586 28.44 -18.62 10.89
C ALA A 586 27.81 -19.34 9.70
N ARG A 587 28.00 -20.67 9.63
CA ARG A 587 27.51 -21.53 8.54
C ARG A 587 26.01 -21.37 8.28
N LEU A 588 25.20 -21.50 9.34
CA LEU A 588 23.75 -21.40 9.25
C LEU A 588 23.24 -19.96 9.26
N CYS A 589 24.09 -18.94 9.38
CA CYS A 589 23.64 -17.55 9.47
C CYS A 589 23.97 -16.77 8.18
N PRO A 590 23.02 -16.67 7.22
CA PRO A 590 23.11 -15.67 6.17
C PRO A 590 23.22 -14.26 6.76
N THR A 591 24.08 -13.44 6.19
CA THR A 591 24.30 -12.04 6.62
C THR A 591 23.03 -11.20 6.58
N LYS A 592 22.09 -11.52 5.67
CA LYS A 592 20.79 -10.84 5.53
C LYS A 592 19.84 -11.03 6.72
N LEU A 593 20.07 -12.02 7.59
CA LEU A 593 19.22 -12.31 8.76
C LEU A 593 19.64 -11.52 10.00
N ILE A 594 20.88 -11.06 10.07
CA ILE A 594 21.40 -10.33 11.24
C ILE A 594 20.78 -8.92 11.27
N GLY A 595 20.07 -8.57 12.34
CA GLY A 595 19.44 -7.26 12.45
C GLY A 595 18.26 -7.08 11.48
N ASP A 596 17.58 -8.18 11.13
CA ASP A 596 16.40 -8.18 10.27
C ASP A 596 15.08 -7.97 11.04
N GLY A 597 15.14 -7.94 12.37
CA GLY A 597 14.02 -7.75 13.28
C GLY A 597 13.33 -9.04 13.72
N ASN A 598 13.76 -10.20 13.22
CA ASN A 598 13.34 -11.51 13.72
C ASN A 598 14.44 -12.15 14.56
N CYS A 599 14.05 -12.86 15.61
CA CYS A 599 15.00 -13.69 16.34
C CYS A 599 15.29 -14.96 15.54
N ASP A 600 16.49 -15.01 14.96
CA ASP A 600 17.04 -16.06 14.12
C ASP A 600 18.08 -16.84 14.93
N TRP A 601 17.64 -17.98 15.48
CA TRP A 601 18.41 -18.74 16.46
C TRP A 601 19.79 -19.18 15.95
N SER A 602 19.89 -19.47 14.65
CA SER A 602 21.17 -19.80 14.00
C SER A 602 22.18 -18.64 13.98
N CYS A 603 21.69 -17.40 14.04
CA CYS A 603 22.48 -16.17 14.06
C CYS A 603 22.72 -15.64 15.48
N TYR A 604 21.99 -16.16 16.47
CA TYR A 604 22.14 -15.78 17.88
C TYR A 604 23.38 -16.42 18.53
N ASN A 605 24.56 -15.94 18.13
CA ASN A 605 25.85 -16.34 18.68
C ASN A 605 26.85 -15.18 18.64
N ALA A 606 27.94 -15.26 19.42
CA ALA A 606 28.90 -14.17 19.56
C ALA A 606 29.58 -13.76 18.24
N ALA A 607 29.87 -14.71 17.34
CA ALA A 607 30.50 -14.41 16.06
C ALA A 607 29.59 -13.58 15.14
N CYS A 608 28.28 -13.81 15.24
CA CYS A 608 27.24 -13.08 14.52
C CYS A 608 26.62 -11.94 15.35
N GLN A 609 27.32 -11.48 16.40
CA GLN A 609 26.88 -10.38 17.27
C GLN A 609 25.48 -10.58 17.87
N PHE A 610 25.15 -11.82 18.24
CA PHE A 610 23.86 -12.20 18.83
C PHE A 610 22.68 -11.74 17.98
N ASP A 611 22.74 -12.03 16.68
CA ASP A 611 21.68 -11.71 15.71
C ASP A 611 21.36 -10.21 15.62
N GLY A 612 22.38 -9.36 15.82
CA GLY A 612 22.18 -7.91 15.84
C GLY A 612 21.29 -7.40 16.97
N GLY A 613 20.95 -8.26 17.95
CA GLY A 613 20.06 -7.94 19.07
C GLY A 613 18.58 -8.22 18.83
N ASP A 614 18.19 -8.85 17.72
CA ASP A 614 16.76 -9.05 17.40
C ASP A 614 16.02 -9.95 18.41
N CYS A 615 16.76 -10.85 19.06
CA CYS A 615 16.25 -11.77 20.08
C CYS A 615 15.90 -11.10 21.42
N TYR A 616 16.32 -9.85 21.68
CA TYR A 616 15.98 -9.16 22.93
C TYR A 616 14.46 -8.94 23.06
N SER A 617 13.77 -8.66 21.96
CA SER A 617 12.30 -8.49 21.95
C SER A 617 11.54 -9.80 22.27
N TYR A 618 12.22 -10.94 22.21
CA TYR A 618 11.71 -12.24 22.59
C TYR A 618 12.05 -12.58 24.05
N GLY A 619 12.85 -11.77 24.74
CA GLY A 619 13.28 -11.98 26.13
C GLY A 619 14.45 -12.97 26.28
N PHE A 620 15.29 -13.10 25.26
CA PHE A 620 16.61 -13.72 25.38
C PHE A 620 17.65 -12.63 25.66
N GLU A 621 18.61 -12.89 26.55
CA GLU A 621 19.62 -11.91 27.01
C GLU A 621 21.00 -12.17 26.44
#